data_AF-A0A7I4Z2K4-F1
#
_entry.id   AF-A0A7I4Z2K4-F1
#
_cell.length_a   1.000
_cell.length_b   1.000
_cell.length_c   1.000
_cell.angle_alpha   90.00
_cell.angle_beta   90.00
_cell.angle_gamma   90.00
#
_symmetry.space_group_name_H-M   'P 1'
#
loop_
_entity.id
_entity.type
_entity.pdbx_description
1 polymer ?
#
loop_
_entity_poly.entity_id
_entity_poly.type
_entity_poly.pdbx_seq_one_letter_code
_entity_poly.pdbx_strand_id
1 'polypeptide(L)'
;MLHGWKLQKVGADGWESPFKKNLDPSLCGQHLNGWDWIPRKHVNISVIKEELRGFERYSGKTYPSAASHLTYLSLPDVGDCYPKCGDSV
;
A
#
# COMPACT_ATOMS: atom_id res chain seq x y z
N MET A 1 2.89 -3.29 -7.23
CA MET A 1 2.96 -4.43 -6.29
C MET A 1 3.76 -4.02 -5.05
N LEU A 2 3.22 -4.27 -3.86
CA LEU A 2 3.80 -3.99 -2.54
C LEU A 2 5.03 -4.88 -2.20
N HIS A 3 5.86 -5.21 -3.19
CA HIS A 3 7.02 -6.10 -3.03
C HIS A 3 8.26 -5.42 -2.45
N GLY A 4 8.24 -4.09 -2.28
CA GLY A 4 9.39 -3.32 -1.79
C GLY A 4 9.55 -3.23 -0.27
N TRP A 5 8.61 -3.74 0.52
CA TRP A 5 8.60 -3.50 1.99
C TRP A 5 9.77 -4.15 2.76
N LYS A 6 10.46 -5.12 2.15
CA LYS A 6 11.65 -5.75 2.76
C LYS A 6 12.93 -4.93 2.57
N LEU A 7 12.95 -3.97 1.66
CA LEU A 7 14.11 -3.10 1.41
C LEU A 7 13.98 -1.86 2.29
N GLN A 8 14.91 -1.72 3.25
CA GLN A 8 14.88 -0.67 4.27
C GLN A 8 15.50 0.65 3.80
N LYS A 9 15.96 0.73 2.55
CA LYS A 9 16.67 1.90 2.00
C LYS A 9 16.08 2.35 0.67
N VAL A 10 15.47 3.53 0.67
CA VAL A 10 14.91 4.18 -0.52
C VAL A 10 15.93 4.22 -1.65
N GLY A 11 15.52 3.73 -2.83
CA GLY A 11 16.35 3.70 -4.04
C GLY A 11 17.43 2.61 -4.08
N ALA A 12 17.58 1.79 -3.03
CA ALA A 12 18.46 0.62 -3.08
C ALA A 12 17.81 -0.52 -3.87
N ASP A 13 18.61 -1.27 -4.62
CA ASP A 13 18.22 -2.49 -5.34
C ASP A 13 16.96 -2.33 -6.23
N GLY A 14 16.78 -1.15 -6.81
CA GLY A 14 15.62 -0.84 -7.65
C GLY A 14 14.31 -0.63 -6.89
N TRP A 15 14.35 -0.44 -5.56
CA TRP A 15 13.14 -0.18 -4.79
C TRP A 15 12.48 1.14 -5.17
N GLU A 16 11.29 1.03 -5.75
CA GLU A 16 10.38 2.13 -6.03
C GLU A 16 9.65 2.63 -4.78
N SER A 17 10.32 3.46 -3.99
CA SER A 17 9.69 4.16 -2.86
C SER A 17 8.76 5.30 -3.34
N PRO A 18 7.67 5.59 -2.60
CA PRO A 18 6.92 6.84 -2.75
C PRO A 18 7.61 8.05 -2.10
N PHE A 19 8.65 7.82 -1.28
CA PHE A 19 9.40 8.84 -0.56
C PHE A 19 10.73 9.13 -1.25
N LYS A 20 11.23 10.36 -1.09
CA LYS A 20 12.56 10.74 -1.59
C LYS A 20 13.71 10.13 -0.79
N LYS A 21 13.45 9.80 0.47
CA LYS A 21 14.43 9.29 1.44
C LYS A 21 13.75 8.37 2.45
N ASN A 22 14.57 7.66 3.22
CA ASN A 22 14.08 6.91 4.37
C ASN A 22 13.34 7.82 5.34
N LEU A 23 12.24 7.32 5.89
CA LEU A 23 11.50 8.04 6.92
C LEU A 23 12.37 8.19 8.17
N ASP A 24 12.41 9.40 8.70
CA ASP A 24 13.02 9.70 9.99
C ASP A 24 11.92 9.62 11.05
N PRO A 25 11.92 8.60 11.93
CA PRO A 25 10.89 8.44 12.94
C PRO A 25 10.78 9.64 13.90
N SER A 26 11.85 10.42 14.07
CA SER A 26 11.83 11.62 14.93
C SER A 26 10.99 12.76 14.33
N LEU A 27 10.72 12.72 13.02
CA LEU A 27 9.88 13.68 12.30
C LEU A 27 8.44 13.19 12.12
N CYS A 28 8.15 11.96 12.54
CA CYS A 28 6.80 11.40 12.52
C CYS A 28 6.00 12.00 13.68
N GLY A 29 5.23 13.06 13.40
CA GLY A 29 4.40 13.74 14.38
C GLY A 29 3.14 14.34 13.78
N GLN A 30 2.45 15.17 14.57
CA GLN A 30 1.30 15.93 14.09
C GLN A 30 1.70 16.73 12.84
N HIS A 31 0.81 16.75 11.84
CA HIS A 31 0.97 17.39 10.52
C HIS A 31 1.75 16.61 9.45
N LEU A 32 2.21 15.38 9.70
CA LEU A 32 2.81 14.50 8.66
C LEU A 32 4.06 15.09 7.98
N ASN A 33 4.74 16.06 8.59
CA ASN A 33 5.91 16.73 7.99
C ASN A 33 7.12 15.81 7.77
N GLY A 34 7.19 14.68 8.49
CA GLY A 34 8.22 13.65 8.28
C GLY A 34 8.04 12.82 6.99
N TRP A 35 6.91 12.95 6.30
CA TRP A 35 6.61 12.20 5.08
C TRP A 35 7.07 12.99 3.85
N ASP A 36 8.35 12.85 3.47
CA ASP A 36 8.94 13.53 2.30
C ASP A 36 8.56 12.82 0.99
N TRP A 37 7.32 13.03 0.57
CA TRP A 37 6.76 12.43 -0.64
C TRP A 37 7.45 12.92 -1.92
N ILE A 38 7.56 12.02 -2.90
CA ILE A 38 7.76 12.41 -4.29
C ILE A 38 6.42 12.98 -4.79
N PRO A 39 6.35 14.24 -5.30
CA PRO A 39 5.07 14.91 -5.59
C PRO A 39 4.11 14.10 -6.48
N ARG A 40 4.63 13.44 -7.52
CA ARG A 40 3.84 12.58 -8.43
C ARG A 40 3.36 11.26 -7.82
N LYS A 41 3.89 10.86 -6.66
CA LYS A 41 3.53 9.62 -5.95
C LYS A 41 2.65 9.90 -4.72
N HIS A 42 2.44 11.17 -4.37
CA HIS A 42 1.46 11.55 -3.35
C HIS A 42 0.09 11.71 -4.01
N VAL A 43 -0.78 10.73 -3.79
CA VAL A 43 -2.10 10.66 -4.43
C VAL A 43 -3.22 10.70 -3.40
N ASN A 44 -4.42 11.06 -3.85
CA ASN A 44 -5.60 11.07 -3.00
C ASN A 44 -5.99 9.65 -2.55
N ILE A 45 -6.66 9.57 -1.40
CA ILE A 45 -7.20 8.33 -0.84
C ILE A 45 -8.06 7.55 -1.86
N SER A 46 -8.85 8.26 -2.69
CA SER A 46 -9.67 7.63 -3.72
C SER A 46 -8.86 6.85 -4.75
N VAL A 47 -7.67 7.34 -5.12
CA VAL A 47 -6.75 6.66 -6.04
C VAL A 47 -6.24 5.37 -5.41
N ILE A 48 -5.78 5.45 -4.16
CA ILE A 48 -5.32 4.26 -3.41
C ILE A 48 -6.44 3.22 -3.30
N LYS A 49 -7.67 3.67 -3.02
CA LYS A 49 -8.85 2.80 -2.94
C LYS A 49 -9.10 2.04 -4.23
N GLU A 50 -9.06 2.72 -5.38
CA GLU A 50 -9.29 2.09 -6.68
C GLU A 50 -8.17 1.11 -7.06
N GLU A 51 -6.92 1.48 -6.82
CA GLU A 51 -5.76 0.61 -7.04
C GLU A 51 -5.83 -0.66 -6.19
N LEU A 52 -6.23 -0.55 -4.92
CA LEU A 52 -6.44 -1.70 -4.03
C LEU A 52 -7.54 -2.61 -4.57
N ARG A 53 -8.72 -2.07 -4.91
CA ARG A 53 -9.82 -2.84 -5.51
C ARG A 53 -9.40 -3.57 -6.78
N GLY A 54 -8.69 -2.88 -7.65
CA GLY A 54 -8.20 -3.44 -8.90
C GLY A 54 -7.22 -4.59 -8.67
N PHE A 55 -6.23 -4.38 -7.81
CA PHE A 55 -5.24 -5.40 -7.44
C PHE A 55 -5.90 -6.63 -6.82
N GLU A 56 -6.80 -6.43 -5.88
CA GLU A 56 -7.52 -7.47 -5.17
C GLU A 56 -8.36 -8.35 -6.11
N ARG A 57 -9.20 -7.72 -6.95
CA ARG A 57 -10.03 -8.42 -7.94
C ARG A 57 -9.19 -9.17 -8.96
N TYR A 58 -8.07 -8.59 -9.38
CA TYR A 58 -7.15 -9.23 -10.32
C TYR A 58 -6.46 -10.45 -9.69
N SER A 59 -5.89 -10.28 -8.49
CA SER A 59 -5.18 -11.34 -7.78
C SER A 59 -6.11 -12.52 -7.47
N GLY A 60 -7.33 -12.25 -7.00
CA GLY A 60 -8.33 -13.29 -6.74
C GLY A 60 -8.73 -14.11 -7.98
N LYS A 61 -8.62 -13.54 -9.19
CA LYS A 61 -8.93 -14.23 -10.45
C LYS A 61 -7.73 -14.96 -11.08
N THR A 62 -6.52 -14.46 -10.86
CA THR A 62 -5.32 -14.90 -11.61
C THR A 62 -4.43 -15.85 -10.83
N TYR A 63 -4.53 -15.89 -9.51
CA TYR A 63 -3.65 -16.73 -8.71
C TYR A 63 -4.13 -18.19 -8.74
N PRO A 64 -3.21 -19.17 -8.76
CA PRO A 64 -3.55 -20.60 -8.71
C PRO A 64 -4.39 -20.93 -7.48
N SER A 65 -5.27 -21.94 -7.55
CA SER A 65 -6.20 -22.24 -6.44
C SER A 65 -5.47 -22.53 -5.12
N ALA A 66 -4.30 -23.19 -5.18
CA ALA A 66 -3.46 -23.43 -4.00
C ALA A 66 -3.01 -22.13 -3.29
N ALA A 67 -2.86 -21.04 -4.03
CA ALA A 67 -2.50 -19.73 -3.50
C ALA A 67 -3.74 -18.87 -3.19
N SER A 68 -4.88 -19.09 -3.84
CA SER A 68 -6.10 -18.30 -3.59
C SER A 68 -6.76 -18.60 -2.24
N HIS A 69 -6.41 -19.71 -1.59
CA HIS A 69 -6.82 -20.02 -0.21
C HIS A 69 -6.11 -19.19 0.87
N LEU A 70 -5.09 -18.41 0.49
CA LEU A 70 -4.47 -17.48 1.43
C LEU A 70 -5.49 -16.40 1.80
N THR A 71 -5.74 -16.23 3.11
CA THR A 71 -6.84 -15.40 3.63
C THR A 71 -6.88 -13.99 3.03
N TYR A 72 -5.71 -13.40 2.80
CA TYR A 72 -5.55 -12.06 2.21
C TYR A 72 -5.85 -11.98 0.70
N LEU A 73 -6.00 -13.13 0.03
CA LEU A 73 -6.43 -13.23 -1.38
C LEU A 73 -7.88 -13.72 -1.50
N SER A 74 -8.37 -14.47 -0.51
CA SER A 74 -9.75 -14.99 -0.49
C SER A 74 -10.78 -14.01 0.09
N LEU A 75 -10.36 -13.03 0.88
CA LEU A 75 -11.21 -11.99 1.47
C LEU A 75 -10.74 -10.57 1.11
N PRO A 76 -10.69 -10.20 -0.18
CA PRO A 76 -10.32 -8.85 -0.55
C PRO A 76 -11.47 -7.87 -0.28
N ASP A 77 -11.41 -7.15 0.83
CA ASP A 77 -12.36 -6.08 1.18
C ASP A 77 -11.66 -4.75 1.49
N VAL A 78 -10.32 -4.71 1.49
CA VAL A 78 -9.56 -3.51 1.86
C VAL A 78 -9.82 -2.40 0.87
N GLY A 79 -9.87 -2.70 -0.43
CA GLY A 79 -10.28 -1.74 -1.45
C GLY A 79 -11.69 -1.17 -1.23
N ASP A 80 -12.57 -1.84 -0.50
CA ASP A 80 -13.93 -1.35 -0.23
C ASP A 80 -14.01 -0.48 1.03
N CYS A 81 -13.27 -0.81 2.08
CA CYS A 81 -13.29 -0.10 3.35
C CYS A 81 -12.17 0.94 3.53
N TYR A 82 -11.13 0.97 2.68
CA TYR A 82 -10.00 1.89 2.84
C TYR A 82 -10.45 3.36 2.90
N PRO A 83 -9.91 4.17 3.84
CA PRO A 83 -8.86 3.85 4.82
C PRO A 83 -9.37 3.33 6.17
N LYS A 84 -10.68 3.21 6.35
CA LYS A 84 -11.35 2.95 7.63
C LYS A 84 -11.74 1.49 7.83
N CYS A 85 -10.88 0.57 7.40
CA CYS A 85 -11.13 -0.85 7.59
C CYS A 85 -11.07 -1.20 9.09
N GLY A 86 -12.16 -1.75 9.62
CA GLY A 86 -12.27 -2.12 11.04
C GLY A 86 -12.91 -1.08 11.95
N ASP A 87 -13.25 0.11 11.45
CA ASP A 87 -14.18 1.00 12.14
C ASP A 87 -15.59 0.39 11.97
N SER A 88 -16.19 -0.11 13.06
CA SER A 88 -17.56 -0.62 13.05
C SER A 88 -18.52 0.46 12.53
N VAL A 89 -19.29 0.12 11.49
CA VAL A 89 -20.44 0.93 11.01
C VAL A 89 -21.47 1.09 12.11
#